data_AF-A0A7J2WRQ8-F1
#
_entry.id   AF-A0A7J2WRQ8-F1
#
_cell.length_a   1.000
_cell.length_b   1.000
_cell.length_c   1.000
_cell.angle_alpha   90.00
_cell.angle_beta   90.00
_cell.angle_gamma   90.00
#
_symmetry.space_group_name_H-M   'P 1'
#
loop_
_entity.id
_entity.type
_entity.pdbx_description
1 polymer ?
#
loop_
_entity_poly.entity_id
_entity_poly.type
_entity_poly.pdbx_seq_one_letter_code
_entity_poly.pdbx_strand_id
1 'polypeptide(L)'
;VGKEFMYALAVADNVGVEGYNMPFPPNFMGILRVFIDISSPIGVALAVMMFLSFALNIYIYSVLDFVFASRIAVAWGMDRMGPKWFSEVHPKWASPVKNLIFFYVTSQLGIAYNILSGASPLSFLDCPATEGISFWLMTAIAALIFPFRKKVRSIWETSPYKNWVLLGIPIVSIAAVVDLINIGIVEYFYYTTPELGAITMEGVIAFLFVWIGGVLWWYYWRWKNKKEGIDIDLAWMELPPE
;
A
#
# COMPACT_ATOMS: atom_id res chain seq x y z
N VAL A 1 -7.60 27.42 -11.83
CA VAL A 1 -7.35 26.23 -12.68
C VAL A 1 -8.52 25.28 -12.51
N GLY A 2 -9.22 24.91 -13.59
CA GLY A 2 -10.47 24.12 -13.52
C GLY A 2 -10.25 22.61 -13.71
N LYS A 3 -11.29 21.81 -13.43
CA LYS A 3 -11.29 20.35 -13.59
C LYS A 3 -10.89 19.91 -15.01
N GLU A 4 -11.38 20.61 -16.03
CA GLU A 4 -11.09 20.33 -17.44
C GLU A 4 -9.61 20.54 -17.78
N PHE A 5 -8.97 21.57 -17.21
CA PHE A 5 -7.54 21.78 -17.37
C PHE A 5 -6.74 20.66 -16.71
N MET A 6 -7.08 20.28 -15.47
CA MET A 6 -6.39 19.19 -14.76
C MET A 6 -6.57 17.84 -15.48
N TYR A 7 -7.72 17.60 -16.09
CA TYR A 7 -7.99 16.39 -16.86
C TYR A 7 -7.24 16.36 -18.20
N ALA A 8 -7.32 17.43 -19.00
CA ALA A 8 -6.59 17.54 -20.26
C ALA A 8 -5.07 17.38 -20.06
N LEU A 9 -4.60 17.85 -18.92
CA LEU A 9 -3.23 17.73 -18.51
C LEU A 9 -2.83 16.31 -18.09
N ALA A 10 -3.66 15.62 -17.31
CA ALA A 10 -3.44 14.21 -16.98
C ALA A 10 -3.41 13.34 -18.25
N VAL A 11 -4.25 13.66 -19.23
CA VAL A 11 -4.23 13.01 -20.55
C VAL A 11 -2.94 13.34 -21.30
N ALA A 12 -2.49 14.59 -21.28
CA ALA A 12 -1.23 14.99 -21.90
C ALA A 12 0.00 14.28 -21.31
N ASP A 13 0.00 13.99 -20.01
CA ASP A 13 1.08 13.27 -19.31
C ASP A 13 1.07 11.77 -19.57
N ASN A 14 -0.11 11.14 -19.56
CA ASN A 14 -0.21 9.68 -19.68
C ASN A 14 -0.29 9.18 -21.13
N VAL A 15 -0.95 9.93 -22.00
CA VAL A 15 -1.23 9.52 -23.40
C VAL A 15 -0.34 10.28 -24.39
N GLY A 16 0.14 11.46 -24.02
CA GLY A 16 0.80 12.39 -24.93
C GLY A 16 -0.21 13.13 -25.81
N VAL A 17 0.06 14.41 -26.09
CA VAL A 17 -0.78 15.24 -26.96
C VAL A 17 0.07 15.79 -28.10
N GLU A 18 -0.36 15.55 -29.35
CA GLU A 18 0.25 16.17 -30.52
C GLU A 18 0.15 17.69 -30.40
N GLY A 19 1.30 18.38 -30.47
CA GLY A 19 1.39 19.84 -30.33
C GLY A 19 1.76 20.32 -28.92
N TYR A 20 2.03 19.42 -27.96
CA TYR A 20 2.61 19.81 -26.67
C TYR A 20 4.08 20.26 -26.82
N ASN A 21 4.28 21.57 -27.03
CA ASN A 21 5.59 22.19 -27.23
C ASN A 21 6.08 22.98 -26.01
N MET A 22 5.49 22.75 -24.83
CA MET A 22 5.88 23.48 -23.64
C MET A 22 7.24 22.95 -23.11
N PRO A 23 8.11 23.82 -22.57
CA PRO A 23 9.48 23.45 -22.17
C PRO A 23 9.55 22.61 -20.87
N PHE A 24 8.42 22.12 -20.38
CA PHE A 24 8.28 21.33 -19.16
C PHE A 24 7.27 20.20 -19.41
N PRO A 25 7.43 19.04 -18.75
CA PRO A 25 6.51 17.92 -18.93
C PRO A 25 5.09 18.25 -18.42
N PRO A 26 4.03 17.65 -18.99
CA PRO A 26 2.65 17.87 -18.57
C PRO A 26 2.27 17.18 -17.25
N ASN A 27 3.22 16.68 -16.47
CA ASN A 27 2.94 16.16 -15.13
C ASN A 27 2.70 17.27 -14.10
N PHE A 28 2.12 16.88 -12.97
CA PHE A 28 1.88 17.77 -11.84
C PHE A 28 3.11 18.61 -11.50
N MET A 29 4.33 18.07 -11.61
CA MET A 29 5.56 18.81 -11.31
C MET A 29 5.94 19.87 -12.36
N GLY A 30 5.74 19.59 -13.64
CA GLY A 30 6.09 20.51 -14.72
C GLY A 30 5.16 21.73 -14.82
N ILE A 31 3.89 21.58 -14.47
CA ILE A 31 2.91 22.68 -14.44
C ILE A 31 3.16 23.68 -13.33
N LEU A 32 3.74 23.23 -12.23
CA LEU A 32 4.07 24.13 -11.13
C LEU A 32 5.07 25.18 -11.60
N ARG A 33 5.87 24.87 -12.62
CA ARG A 33 6.75 25.84 -13.29
C ARG A 33 5.98 26.90 -14.11
N VAL A 34 4.76 26.62 -14.56
CA VAL A 34 3.90 27.57 -15.29
C VAL A 34 3.33 28.63 -14.37
N PHE A 35 3.00 28.24 -13.14
CA PHE A 35 2.37 29.13 -12.17
C PHE A 35 3.37 29.93 -11.33
N ILE A 36 4.67 29.67 -11.50
CA ILE A 36 5.72 30.30 -10.72
C ILE A 36 6.58 31.17 -11.63
N ASP A 37 6.45 32.48 -11.45
CA ASP A 37 7.35 33.44 -12.05
C ASP A 37 8.67 33.50 -11.24
N ILE A 38 9.71 32.83 -11.75
CA ILE A 38 11.04 32.75 -11.14
C ILE A 38 11.77 34.11 -11.20
N SER A 39 11.27 35.09 -11.97
CA SER A 39 11.84 36.45 -11.99
C SER A 39 11.50 37.25 -10.73
N SER A 40 10.45 36.84 -9.99
CA SER A 40 10.06 37.44 -8.72
C SER A 40 10.68 36.68 -7.54
N PRO A 41 11.24 37.37 -6.52
CA PRO A 41 11.71 36.73 -5.29
C PRO A 41 10.64 35.87 -4.59
N ILE A 42 9.36 36.24 -4.71
CA ILE A 42 8.23 35.49 -4.16
C ILE A 42 8.04 34.17 -4.92
N GLY A 43 8.20 34.18 -6.26
CA GLY A 43 8.11 32.97 -7.07
C GLY A 43 9.23 31.98 -6.77
N VAL A 44 10.47 32.48 -6.60
CA VAL A 44 11.60 31.64 -6.16
C VAL A 44 11.32 31.00 -4.80
N ALA A 45 10.80 31.78 -3.84
CA ALA A 45 10.45 31.25 -2.52
C ALA A 45 9.34 30.17 -2.60
N LEU A 46 8.31 30.37 -3.43
CA LEU A 46 7.27 29.38 -3.66
C LEU A 46 7.82 28.09 -4.29
N ALA A 47 8.69 28.21 -5.30
CA ALA A 47 9.33 27.05 -5.92
C ALA A 47 10.15 26.23 -4.91
N VAL A 48 10.91 26.90 -4.05
CA VAL A 48 11.71 26.24 -3.00
C VAL A 48 10.82 25.55 -1.98
N MET A 49 9.76 26.21 -1.49
CA MET A 49 8.82 25.60 -0.54
C MET A 49 8.13 24.37 -1.13
N MET A 50 7.78 24.41 -2.41
CA MET A 50 7.12 23.28 -3.08
C MET A 50 8.07 22.11 -3.31
N PHE A 51 9.31 22.38 -3.75
CA PHE A 51 10.35 21.36 -3.83
C PHE A 51 10.59 20.70 -2.48
N LEU A 52 10.74 21.51 -1.42
CA LEU A 52 10.92 21.01 -0.05
C LEU A 52 9.72 20.17 0.40
N SER A 53 8.50 20.63 0.12
CA SER A 53 7.28 19.89 0.49
C SER A 53 7.23 18.52 -0.17
N PHE A 54 7.57 18.45 -1.46
CA PHE A 54 7.60 17.18 -2.20
C PHE A 54 8.74 16.27 -1.76
N ALA A 55 9.95 16.82 -1.55
CA ALA A 55 11.10 16.07 -1.05
C ALA A 55 10.84 15.50 0.36
N LEU A 56 10.23 16.30 1.24
CA LEU A 56 9.83 15.85 2.57
C LEU A 56 8.74 14.78 2.50
N ASN A 57 7.78 14.92 1.59
CA ASN A 57 6.74 13.92 1.37
C ASN A 57 7.35 12.56 0.97
N ILE A 58 8.23 12.53 -0.03
CA ILE A 58 8.94 11.31 -0.45
C ILE A 58 9.73 10.71 0.72
N TYR A 59 10.44 11.54 1.48
CA TYR A 59 11.23 11.07 2.62
C TYR A 59 10.35 10.41 3.69
N ILE A 60 9.22 11.04 4.05
CA ILE A 60 8.30 10.53 5.07
C ILE A 60 7.70 9.19 4.63
N TYR A 61 7.18 9.09 3.40
CA TYR A 61 6.61 7.85 2.89
C TYR A 61 7.64 6.72 2.87
N SER A 62 8.84 6.98 2.36
CA SER A 62 9.92 5.99 2.34
C SER A 62 10.21 5.43 3.73
N VAL A 63 10.32 6.31 4.74
CA VAL A 63 10.58 5.89 6.13
C VAL A 63 9.43 5.05 6.69
N LEU A 64 8.19 5.48 6.45
CA LEU A 64 7.00 4.77 6.91
C LEU A 64 6.94 3.36 6.33
N ASP A 65 7.23 3.18 5.05
CA ASP A 65 7.16 1.89 4.38
C ASP A 65 8.14 0.87 4.97
N PHE A 66 9.38 1.29 5.26
CA PHE A 66 10.35 0.42 5.94
C PHE A 66 9.93 0.05 7.36
N VAL A 67 9.31 0.98 8.08
CA VAL A 67 8.80 0.72 9.44
C VAL A 67 7.61 -0.24 9.40
N PHE A 68 6.67 -0.07 8.47
CA PHE A 68 5.52 -0.96 8.32
C PHE A 68 5.95 -2.37 7.87
N ALA A 69 6.76 -2.48 6.81
CA ALA A 69 7.23 -3.76 6.29
C ALA A 69 7.98 -4.57 7.35
N SER A 70 8.87 -3.91 8.11
CA SER A 70 9.63 -4.58 9.17
C SER A 70 8.76 -5.06 10.33
N ARG A 71 7.72 -4.32 10.71
CA ARG A 71 6.74 -4.73 11.74
C ARG A 71 5.89 -5.91 11.30
N ILE A 72 5.44 -5.90 10.04
CA ILE A 72 4.69 -7.03 9.47
C ILE A 72 5.54 -8.29 9.46
N ALA A 73 6.82 -8.19 9.05
CA ALA A 73 7.74 -9.32 9.08
C ALA A 73 7.93 -9.86 10.51
N VAL A 74 8.12 -9.00 11.51
CA VAL A 74 8.20 -9.43 12.92
C VAL A 74 6.95 -10.17 13.36
N ALA A 75 5.76 -9.64 13.04
CA ALA A 75 4.48 -10.29 13.36
C ALA A 75 4.40 -11.70 12.71
N TRP A 76 4.76 -11.83 11.44
CA TRP A 76 4.80 -13.14 10.78
C TRP A 76 5.82 -14.10 11.41
N GLY A 77 6.96 -13.58 11.89
CA GLY A 77 7.93 -14.37 12.65
C GLY A 77 7.35 -14.89 13.97
N MET A 78 6.61 -14.04 14.70
CA MET A 78 5.94 -14.40 15.94
C MET A 78 4.83 -15.43 15.71
N ASP A 79 4.06 -15.29 14.64
CA ASP A 79 3.01 -16.24 14.23
C ASP A 79 3.57 -17.54 13.62
N ARG A 80 4.90 -17.69 13.53
CA ARG A 80 5.62 -18.78 12.87
C ARG A 80 5.28 -18.92 11.38
N MET A 81 4.77 -17.86 10.76
CA MET A 81 4.43 -17.77 9.35
C MET A 81 5.55 -17.12 8.50
N GLY A 82 6.78 -17.24 8.98
CA GLY A 82 7.97 -16.73 8.31
C GLY A 82 9.27 -17.33 8.87
N PRO A 83 10.42 -17.03 8.27
CA PRO A 83 11.73 -17.45 8.77
C PRO A 83 11.95 -17.04 10.23
N LYS A 84 12.64 -17.88 11.01
CA LYS A 84 12.90 -17.60 12.44
C LYS A 84 13.60 -16.27 12.71
N TRP A 85 14.41 -15.81 11.75
CA TRP A 85 15.10 -14.53 11.85
C TRP A 85 14.19 -13.31 11.69
N PHE A 86 12.93 -13.48 11.25
CA PHE A 86 11.97 -12.39 11.15
C PHE A 86 11.59 -11.82 12.53
N SER A 87 11.52 -12.66 13.56
CA SER A 87 11.19 -12.23 14.93
C SER A 87 12.41 -11.71 15.72
N GLU A 88 13.61 -11.72 15.14
CA GLU A 88 14.82 -11.30 15.84
C GLU A 88 14.93 -9.77 15.90
N VAL A 89 14.98 -9.25 17.13
CA VAL A 89 15.12 -7.82 17.40
C VAL A 89 16.51 -7.55 17.98
N HIS A 90 17.20 -6.54 17.47
CA HIS A 90 18.55 -6.23 17.94
C HIS A 90 18.50 -5.63 19.36
N PRO A 91 19.26 -6.17 20.34
CA PRO A 91 19.12 -5.81 21.76
C PRO A 91 19.51 -4.34 22.04
N LYS A 92 20.45 -3.77 21.29
CA LYS A 92 20.88 -2.37 21.49
C LYS A 92 19.90 -1.33 20.95
N TRP A 93 19.15 -1.67 19.90
CA TRP A 93 18.35 -0.71 19.12
C TRP A 93 16.85 -0.99 19.18
N ALA A 94 16.44 -2.08 19.84
CA ALA A 94 15.07 -2.54 19.95
C ALA A 94 14.33 -2.56 18.59
N SER A 95 15.08 -2.83 17.51
CA SER A 95 14.60 -2.76 16.13
C SER A 95 15.00 -4.03 15.36
N PRO A 96 14.15 -4.54 14.45
CA PRO A 96 14.44 -5.69 13.62
C PRO A 96 15.39 -5.35 12.47
N VAL A 97 16.67 -5.11 12.81
CA VAL A 97 17.71 -4.66 11.87
C VAL A 97 17.87 -5.61 10.68
N LYS A 98 17.79 -6.92 10.90
CA LYS A 98 17.89 -7.92 9.82
C LYS A 98 16.77 -7.76 8.79
N ASN A 99 15.54 -7.52 9.25
CA ASN A 99 14.40 -7.29 8.37
C ASN A 99 14.57 -5.97 7.60
N LEU A 100 15.02 -4.91 8.28
CA LEU A 100 15.27 -3.62 7.62
C LEU A 100 16.33 -3.74 6.52
N ILE A 101 17.44 -4.45 6.78
CA ILE A 101 18.48 -4.70 5.78
C ILE A 101 17.91 -5.53 4.62
N PHE A 102 17.12 -6.57 4.92
CA PHE A 102 16.49 -7.39 3.89
C PHE A 102 15.60 -6.54 2.97
N PHE A 103 14.67 -5.77 3.54
CA PHE A 103 13.77 -4.92 2.76
C PHE A 103 14.53 -3.82 1.99
N TYR A 104 15.59 -3.26 2.57
CA TYR A 104 16.44 -2.29 1.88
C TYR A 104 17.11 -2.91 0.66
N VAL A 105 17.71 -4.09 0.79
CA VAL A 105 18.36 -4.78 -0.34
C VAL A 105 17.33 -5.13 -1.40
N THR A 106 16.16 -5.67 -1.03
CA THR A 106 15.12 -6.01 -2.00
C THR A 106 14.55 -4.78 -2.70
N SER A 107 14.38 -3.66 -1.99
CA SER A 107 13.90 -2.41 -2.59
C SER A 107 14.92 -1.83 -3.57
N GLN A 108 16.23 -1.85 -3.24
CA GLN A 108 17.27 -1.39 -4.16
C GLN A 108 17.34 -2.25 -5.42
N LEU A 109 17.17 -3.56 -5.30
CA LEU A 109 17.10 -4.46 -6.46
C LEU A 109 15.86 -4.17 -7.32
N GLY A 110 14.70 -3.90 -6.69
CA GLY A 110 13.49 -3.49 -7.40
C GLY A 110 13.66 -2.18 -8.17
N ILE A 111 14.28 -1.18 -7.54
CA ILE A 111 14.59 0.12 -8.17
C ILE A 111 15.57 -0.08 -9.33
N ALA A 112 16.65 -0.83 -9.13
CA ALA A 112 17.62 -1.11 -10.18
C ALA A 112 16.96 -1.82 -11.38
N TYR A 113 16.08 -2.78 -11.13
CA TYR A 113 15.33 -3.47 -12.18
C TYR A 113 14.39 -2.51 -12.93
N ASN A 114 13.69 -1.62 -12.22
CA ASN A 114 12.81 -0.63 -12.84
C ASN A 114 13.60 0.34 -13.74
N ILE A 115 14.75 0.84 -13.27
CA ILE A 115 15.59 1.76 -14.05
C ILE A 115 16.16 1.05 -15.30
N LEU A 116 16.63 -0.18 -15.16
CA LEU A 116 17.30 -0.91 -16.25
C LEU A 116 16.32 -1.47 -17.30
N SER A 117 15.08 -1.75 -16.92
CA SER A 117 14.08 -2.41 -17.77
C SER A 117 13.07 -1.43 -18.38
N GLY A 118 13.10 -0.14 -18.01
CA GLY A 118 12.09 0.85 -18.40
C GLY A 118 10.81 0.73 -17.56
N ALA A 119 9.67 1.20 -18.08
CA ALA A 119 8.35 1.08 -17.43
C ALA A 119 7.99 -0.39 -17.21
N SER A 120 8.49 -0.94 -16.09
CA SER A 120 8.52 -2.37 -15.82
C SER A 120 7.21 -2.85 -15.20
N PRO A 121 6.93 -4.17 -15.20
CA PRO A 121 5.75 -4.74 -14.55
C PRO A 121 5.63 -4.39 -13.05
N LEU A 122 6.73 -4.00 -12.40
CA LEU A 122 6.73 -3.53 -11.01
C LEU A 122 5.94 -2.23 -10.83
N SER A 123 5.93 -1.35 -11.83
CA SER A 123 5.13 -0.11 -11.77
C SER A 123 3.63 -0.40 -11.74
N PHE A 124 3.20 -1.57 -12.23
CA PHE A 124 1.81 -2.01 -12.12
C PHE A 124 1.45 -2.49 -10.70
N LEU A 125 2.41 -2.99 -9.93
CA LEU A 125 2.18 -3.38 -8.53
C LEU A 125 2.06 -2.17 -7.59
N ASP A 126 2.67 -1.05 -7.96
CA ASP A 126 2.60 0.24 -7.26
C ASP A 126 1.36 1.06 -7.68
N CYS A 127 0.44 0.44 -8.43
CA CYS A 127 -0.79 1.10 -8.84
C CYS A 127 -1.80 1.12 -7.68
N PRO A 128 -2.42 2.28 -7.37
CA PRO A 128 -3.45 2.38 -6.34
C PRO A 128 -4.62 1.38 -6.53
N ALA A 129 -4.95 1.02 -7.76
CA ALA A 129 -6.00 0.02 -8.03
C ALA A 129 -5.57 -1.40 -7.60
N THR A 130 -4.33 -1.81 -7.89
CA THR A 130 -3.83 -3.11 -7.42
C THR A 130 -3.68 -3.17 -5.90
N GLU A 131 -3.32 -2.05 -5.27
CA GLU A 131 -3.29 -1.94 -3.81
C GLU A 131 -4.70 -1.96 -3.20
N GLY A 132 -5.66 -1.28 -3.86
CA GLY A 132 -7.08 -1.26 -3.52
C GLY A 132 -7.66 -2.67 -3.37
N ILE A 133 -7.39 -3.54 -4.35
CA ILE A 133 -7.83 -4.95 -4.31
C ILE A 133 -7.07 -5.76 -3.24
N SER A 134 -5.77 -5.53 -3.06
CA SER A 134 -4.92 -6.41 -2.25
C SER A 134 -4.98 -6.10 -0.76
N PHE A 135 -4.91 -4.83 -0.40
CA PHE A 135 -4.82 -4.40 0.98
C PHE A 135 -6.13 -3.80 1.49
N TRP A 136 -6.73 -2.89 0.72
CA TRP A 136 -7.87 -2.10 1.20
C TRP A 136 -9.14 -2.95 1.20
N LEU A 137 -9.42 -3.66 0.11
CA LEU A 137 -10.56 -4.57 -0.01
C LEU A 137 -10.52 -5.68 1.06
N MET A 138 -9.35 -6.29 1.27
CA MET A 138 -9.19 -7.34 2.28
C MET A 138 -9.41 -6.81 3.70
N THR A 139 -8.95 -5.59 3.98
CA THR A 139 -9.16 -4.91 5.27
C THR A 139 -10.62 -4.53 5.47
N ALA A 140 -11.29 -4.00 4.45
CA ALA A 140 -12.70 -3.65 4.50
C ALA A 140 -13.58 -4.89 4.72
N ILE A 141 -13.32 -5.99 4.01
CA ILE A 141 -14.03 -7.27 4.21
C ILE A 141 -13.81 -7.79 5.63
N ALA A 142 -12.57 -7.74 6.13
CA ALA A 142 -12.26 -8.14 7.50
C ALA A 142 -13.03 -7.30 8.52
N ALA A 143 -13.01 -5.97 8.39
CA ALA A 143 -13.73 -5.04 9.26
C ALA A 143 -15.25 -5.23 9.22
N LEU A 144 -15.81 -5.55 8.04
CA LEU A 144 -17.24 -5.81 7.88
C LEU A 144 -17.69 -7.03 8.69
N ILE A 145 -16.91 -8.11 8.64
CA ILE A 145 -17.24 -9.42 9.24
C ILE A 145 -16.81 -9.50 10.72
N PHE A 146 -15.80 -8.71 11.12
CA PHE A 146 -15.15 -8.79 12.43
C PHE A 146 -16.14 -8.81 13.62
N PRO A 147 -17.15 -7.92 13.71
CA PRO A 147 -18.06 -7.89 14.86
C PRO A 147 -18.99 -9.11 14.95
N PHE A 148 -19.21 -9.83 13.84
CA PHE A 148 -20.18 -10.92 13.76
C PHE A 148 -19.54 -12.31 13.87
N ARG A 149 -18.21 -12.40 13.82
CA ARG A 149 -17.51 -13.69 13.77
C ARG A 149 -17.23 -14.24 15.17
N LYS A 150 -17.92 -15.34 15.52
CA LYS A 150 -17.82 -16.01 16.83
C LYS A 150 -16.38 -16.26 17.30
N LYS A 151 -15.46 -16.64 16.40
CA LYS A 151 -14.07 -16.97 16.74
C LYS A 151 -13.23 -15.79 17.23
N VAL A 152 -13.59 -14.57 16.86
CA VAL A 152 -12.87 -13.33 17.23
C VAL A 152 -13.73 -12.40 18.08
N ARG A 153 -14.86 -12.93 18.57
CA ARG A 153 -15.86 -12.15 19.31
C ARG A 153 -15.30 -11.65 20.64
N SER A 154 -14.47 -12.43 21.31
CA SER A 154 -13.83 -11.99 22.57
C SER A 154 -12.86 -10.83 22.36
N ILE A 155 -12.16 -10.79 21.22
CA ILE A 155 -11.33 -9.66 20.82
C ILE A 155 -12.20 -8.41 20.60
N TRP A 156 -13.32 -8.56 19.89
CA TRP A 156 -14.27 -7.46 19.68
C TRP A 156 -14.88 -6.96 21.00
N GLU A 157 -15.22 -7.86 21.93
CA GLU A 157 -15.81 -7.51 23.23
C GLU A 157 -14.84 -6.79 24.17
N THR A 158 -13.53 -6.94 23.95
CA THR A 158 -12.47 -6.19 24.64
C THR A 158 -12.27 -4.79 24.06
N SER A 159 -12.73 -4.53 22.83
CA SER A 159 -12.54 -3.24 22.16
C SER A 159 -13.30 -2.10 22.86
N PRO A 160 -12.69 -0.91 23.04
CA PRO A 160 -13.38 0.27 23.58
C PRO A 160 -14.50 0.77 22.66
N TYR A 161 -14.46 0.40 21.38
CA TYR A 161 -15.42 0.82 20.36
C TYR A 161 -16.61 -0.14 20.21
N LYS A 162 -16.72 -1.18 21.05
CA LYS A 162 -17.81 -2.18 20.94
C LYS A 162 -19.22 -1.58 21.06
N ASN A 163 -19.34 -0.50 21.83
CA ASN A 163 -20.62 0.18 22.09
C ASN A 163 -20.96 1.21 20.99
N TRP A 164 -20.07 1.42 20.02
CA TRP A 164 -20.31 2.33 18.90
C TRP A 164 -21.20 1.65 17.89
N VAL A 165 -22.50 1.74 18.14
CA VAL A 165 -23.54 1.07 17.38
C VAL A 165 -24.53 2.11 16.88
N LEU A 166 -24.82 2.08 15.59
CA LEU A 166 -25.85 2.90 14.96
C LEU A 166 -26.94 1.95 14.45
N LEU A 167 -28.19 2.14 14.90
CA LEU A 167 -29.34 1.30 14.51
C LEU A 167 -29.14 -0.21 14.74
N GLY A 168 -28.39 -0.60 15.78
CA GLY A 168 -28.09 -2.00 16.08
C GLY A 168 -26.94 -2.60 15.29
N ILE A 169 -26.31 -1.85 14.37
CA ILE A 169 -25.15 -2.27 13.58
C ILE A 169 -23.89 -1.56 14.10
N PRO A 170 -22.78 -2.27 14.36
CA PRO A 170 -21.50 -1.65 14.71
C PRO A 170 -21.06 -0.64 13.66
N ILE A 171 -20.62 0.55 14.10
CA ILE A 171 -20.17 1.63 13.20
C ILE A 171 -19.01 1.16 12.30
N VAL A 172 -18.15 0.28 12.81
CA VAL A 172 -17.05 -0.34 12.03
C VAL A 172 -17.57 -1.06 10.79
N SER A 173 -18.68 -1.80 10.89
CA SER A 173 -19.27 -2.48 9.74
C SER A 173 -19.89 -1.50 8.74
N ILE A 174 -20.48 -0.39 9.23
CA ILE A 174 -21.03 0.66 8.35
C ILE A 174 -19.89 1.36 7.60
N ALA A 175 -18.82 1.73 8.30
CA ALA A 175 -17.63 2.32 7.69
C ALA A 175 -17.00 1.39 6.65
N ALA A 176 -16.94 0.08 6.94
CA ALA A 176 -16.48 -0.92 5.98
C ALA A 176 -17.34 -0.99 4.72
N VAL A 177 -18.68 -0.87 4.83
CA VAL A 177 -19.55 -0.82 3.64
C VAL A 177 -19.27 0.43 2.80
N VAL A 178 -19.10 1.60 3.45
CA VAL A 178 -18.76 2.85 2.75
C VAL A 178 -17.42 2.73 2.04
N ASP A 179 -16.43 2.12 2.69
CA ASP A 179 -15.11 1.87 2.11
C ASP A 179 -15.19 0.90 0.92
N LEU A 180 -15.95 -0.19 1.03
CA LEU A 180 -16.20 -1.12 -0.09
C LEU A 180 -16.85 -0.44 -1.30
N ILE A 181 -17.78 0.49 -1.06
CA ILE A 181 -18.39 1.29 -2.13
C ILE A 181 -17.33 2.22 -2.76
N ASN A 182 -16.50 2.87 -1.94
CA ASN A 182 -15.44 3.74 -2.44
C ASN A 182 -14.43 2.97 -3.31
N ILE A 183 -13.94 1.83 -2.82
CA ILE A 183 -13.06 0.93 -3.57
C ILE A 183 -13.74 0.51 -4.87
N GLY A 184 -15.01 0.07 -4.83
CA GLY A 184 -15.75 -0.30 -6.03
C GLY A 184 -15.85 0.81 -7.08
N ILE A 185 -16.00 2.07 -6.65
CA ILE A 185 -16.01 3.23 -7.55
C ILE A 185 -14.62 3.45 -8.17
N VAL A 186 -13.56 3.41 -7.35
CA VAL A 186 -12.18 3.62 -7.81
C VAL A 186 -11.77 2.54 -8.81
N GLU A 187 -12.00 1.26 -8.47
CA GLU A 187 -11.70 0.13 -9.35
C GLU A 187 -12.50 0.19 -10.65
N TYR A 188 -13.80 0.54 -10.58
CA TYR A 188 -14.62 0.71 -11.77
C TYR A 188 -14.03 1.76 -12.71
N PHE A 189 -13.78 2.98 -12.22
CA PHE A 189 -13.23 4.03 -13.06
C PHE A 189 -11.84 3.69 -13.61
N TYR A 190 -11.00 3.05 -12.80
CA TYR A 190 -9.67 2.63 -13.23
C TYR A 190 -9.74 1.64 -14.40
N TYR A 191 -10.61 0.63 -14.32
CA TYR A 191 -10.71 -0.39 -15.36
C TYR A 191 -11.59 -0.01 -16.56
N THR A 192 -12.52 0.94 -16.42
CA THR A 192 -13.38 1.38 -17.53
C THR A 192 -12.87 2.59 -18.29
N THR A 193 -11.89 3.32 -17.74
CA THR A 193 -11.36 4.54 -18.37
C THR A 193 -10.01 4.22 -19.03
N PRO A 194 -9.94 4.08 -20.37
CA PRO A 194 -8.71 3.68 -21.05
C PRO A 194 -7.51 4.62 -20.81
N GLU A 195 -7.79 5.86 -20.43
CA GLU A 195 -6.80 6.91 -20.17
C GLU A 195 -6.10 6.78 -18.80
N LEU A 196 -6.70 6.05 -17.85
CA LEU A 196 -6.17 5.92 -16.48
C LEU A 196 -5.12 4.81 -16.32
N GLY A 197 -4.92 4.00 -17.35
CA GLY A 197 -3.88 2.98 -17.36
C GLY A 197 -4.23 1.84 -18.29
N ALA A 198 -3.37 1.56 -19.26
CA ALA A 198 -3.44 0.32 -20.02
C ALA A 198 -3.09 -0.84 -19.07
N ILE A 199 -4.04 -1.72 -18.78
CA ILE A 199 -3.75 -3.00 -18.13
C ILE A 199 -2.75 -3.74 -19.03
N THR A 200 -1.49 -3.81 -18.61
CA THR A 200 -0.48 -4.56 -19.34
C THR A 200 -0.56 -6.02 -18.95
N MET A 201 -0.41 -6.92 -19.93
CA MET A 201 -0.36 -8.37 -19.67
C MET A 201 0.74 -8.70 -18.65
N GLU A 202 1.88 -8.02 -18.75
CA GLU A 202 3.00 -8.21 -17.84
C GLU A 202 2.67 -7.77 -16.40
N GLY A 203 1.95 -6.65 -16.23
CA GLY A 203 1.48 -6.19 -14.93
C GLY A 203 0.51 -7.17 -14.28
N VAL A 204 -0.44 -7.72 -15.05
CA VAL A 204 -1.37 -8.74 -14.56
C VAL A 204 -0.63 -10.02 -14.13
N ILE A 205 0.36 -10.46 -14.91
CA ILE A 205 1.19 -11.61 -14.55
C ILE A 205 1.94 -11.34 -13.24
N ALA A 206 2.54 -10.16 -13.08
CA ALA A 206 3.22 -9.78 -11.84
C ALA A 206 2.25 -9.75 -10.65
N PHE A 207 1.05 -9.20 -10.83
CA PHE A 207 0.01 -9.16 -9.80
C PHE A 207 -0.42 -10.58 -9.37
N LEU A 208 -0.73 -11.44 -10.33
CA LEU A 208 -1.07 -12.84 -10.06
C LEU A 208 0.07 -13.60 -9.39
N PHE A 209 1.31 -13.33 -9.81
CA PHE A 209 2.49 -13.94 -9.19
C PHE A 209 2.61 -13.58 -7.71
N VAL A 210 2.37 -12.31 -7.33
CA VAL A 210 2.39 -11.88 -5.92
C VAL A 210 1.27 -12.54 -5.13
N TRP A 211 0.04 -12.57 -5.67
CA TRP A 211 -1.11 -13.20 -5.00
C TRP A 211 -0.91 -14.70 -4.80
N ILE A 212 -0.54 -15.41 -5.87
CA ILE A 212 -0.26 -16.85 -5.81
C ILE A 212 0.91 -17.09 -4.86
N GLY A 213 1.97 -16.28 -4.94
CA GLY A 213 3.13 -16.34 -4.06
C GLY A 213 2.76 -16.21 -2.58
N GLY A 214 1.89 -15.24 -2.23
CA GLY A 214 1.41 -15.05 -0.86
C GLY A 214 0.58 -16.23 -0.34
N VAL A 215 -0.32 -16.77 -1.17
CA VAL A 215 -1.10 -17.96 -0.82
C VAL A 215 -0.21 -19.18 -0.65
N LEU A 216 0.73 -19.42 -1.57
CA LEU A 216 1.69 -20.52 -1.49
C LEU A 216 2.60 -20.38 -0.27
N TRP A 217 3.03 -19.16 0.06
CA TRP A 217 3.81 -18.87 1.27
C TRP A 217 3.06 -19.29 2.53
N TRP A 218 1.78 -18.91 2.63
CA TRP A 218 0.93 -19.30 3.76
C TRP A 218 0.79 -20.83 3.87
N TYR A 219 0.50 -21.51 2.77
CA TYR A 219 0.39 -22.98 2.76
C TYR A 219 1.71 -23.67 3.11
N TYR A 220 2.83 -23.18 2.59
CA TYR A 220 4.16 -23.73 2.87
C TYR A 220 4.48 -23.69 4.38
N TRP A 221 4.30 -22.53 5.02
CA TRP A 221 4.58 -22.37 6.45
C TRP A 221 3.61 -23.16 7.31
N ARG A 222 2.33 -23.20 6.95
CA ARG A 222 1.34 -24.04 7.64
C ARG A 222 1.69 -25.53 7.56
N TRP A 223 2.09 -26.02 6.39
CA TRP A 223 2.53 -27.40 6.22
C TRP A 223 3.79 -27.72 7.02
N LYS A 224 4.78 -26.81 7.01
CA LYS A 224 6.02 -26.97 7.75
C LYS A 224 5.78 -27.01 9.26
N ASN A 225 5.02 -26.07 9.81
CA ASN A 225 4.69 -26.05 11.24
C ASN A 225 3.89 -27.28 11.67
N LYS A 226 2.95 -27.74 10.83
CA LYS A 226 2.22 -28.99 11.09
C LYS A 226 3.15 -30.21 11.16
N LYS A 227 4.18 -30.27 10.31
CA LYS A 227 5.21 -31.32 10.37
C LYS A 227 6.07 -31.25 11.63
N GLU A 228 6.33 -30.04 12.12
CA GLU A 228 7.08 -29.80 13.37
C GLU A 228 6.20 -29.99 14.63
N GLY A 229 4.93 -30.39 14.46
CA GLY A 229 4.00 -30.63 15.58
C GLY A 229 3.47 -29.36 16.23
N ILE A 230 3.62 -28.22 15.56
CA ILE A 230 3.24 -26.90 16.07
C ILE A 230 1.82 -26.60 15.59
N ASP A 231 0.90 -26.42 16.52
CA ASP A 231 -0.42 -25.89 16.22
C ASP A 231 -0.36 -24.36 16.09
N ILE A 232 -0.36 -23.88 14.85
CA ILE A 232 -0.39 -22.45 14.54
C ILE A 232 -1.73 -21.81 14.92
N ASP A 233 -2.80 -22.59 15.06
CA ASP A 233 -4.14 -22.09 15.39
C ASP A 233 -4.19 -21.61 16.86
N LEU A 234 -3.24 -22.05 17.70
CA LEU A 234 -3.04 -21.58 19.07
C LEU A 234 -2.54 -20.13 19.14
N ALA A 235 -1.77 -19.65 18.15
CA ALA A 235 -1.32 -18.25 18.13
C ALA A 235 -2.48 -17.25 18.03
N TRP A 236 -3.62 -17.72 17.52
CA TRP A 236 -4.85 -16.95 17.35
C TRP A 236 -5.86 -17.19 18.47
N MET A 237 -5.52 -18.05 19.44
CA MET A 237 -6.24 -18.15 20.70
C MET A 237 -5.70 -17.10 21.68
N GLU A 238 -6.56 -16.64 22.58
CA GLU A 238 -6.21 -15.62 23.58
C GLU A 238 -4.89 -15.97 24.27
N LEU A 239 -4.02 -14.96 24.42
CA LEU A 239 -2.96 -15.03 25.41
C LEU A 239 -3.65 -15.35 26.75
N PRO A 240 -3.17 -16.35 27.51
CA PRO A 240 -3.77 -16.68 28.80
C PRO A 240 -3.86 -15.39 29.62
N PRO A 241 -5.03 -15.12 30.24
CA PRO A 241 -5.21 -13.92 31.04
C PRO A 241 -4.12 -13.88 32.11
N GLU A 242 -3.47 -12.72 32.24
CA GLU A 242 -2.56 -12.42 33.35
C GLU A 242 -3.25 -12.64 34.70
#